data_AF-F8JZ29-F1
#
_entry.id   AF-F8JZ29-F1
#
_cell.length_a   1.000
_cell.length_b   1.000
_cell.length_c   1.000
_cell.angle_alpha   90.00
_cell.angle_beta   90.00
_cell.angle_gamma   90.00
#
_symmetry.space_group_name_H-M   'P 1'
#
loop_
_entity.id
_entity.type
_entity.pdbx_description
1 polymer ?
#
loop_
_entity_poly.entity_id
_entity_poly.type
_entity_poly.pdbx_seq_one_letter_code
_entity_poly.pdbx_strand_id
1 'polypeptide(L)'
;MTKLVGFYKEMKGREHLGPLPSIRDAIEGPPADDEEQILAYLESCSEIFITQGAELDVISHDELIVGAGSLITDGVWVWPIDFVHYLRRYHLALPDDFLAHVRKNGYQAPEVSVSRREEALDLFLPPRCPETHVGPTGGFITWCVPVLDNDSCNAVLKALTDAGLPVLRPSSGQYAISECSPGERMVDIVGADIRDLVDELVLDLDGNTVLLKCWTAADERPVTAYVRKRDDETTEFTFSLDEFTATDQEDIVARLARAFDSVHEAGYGPLAVFGKP
;
A
#
# COMPACT_ATOMS: atom_id res chain seq x y z
N MET A 1 -18.68 10.86 4.24
CA MET A 1 -17.96 10.17 5.34
C MET A 1 -17.97 8.69 5.00
N THR A 2 -16.80 8.08 4.94
CA THR A 2 -16.63 6.65 4.59
C THR A 2 -17.02 5.78 5.78
N LYS A 3 -17.67 4.65 5.53
CA LYS A 3 -18.11 3.66 6.54
C LYS A 3 -17.43 2.32 6.30
N LEU A 4 -17.30 1.51 7.35
CA LEU A 4 -16.61 0.22 7.34
C LEU A 4 -17.60 -0.91 7.61
N VAL A 5 -17.50 -2.00 6.85
CA VAL A 5 -18.23 -3.26 7.08
C VAL A 5 -17.32 -4.45 6.80
N GLY A 6 -17.58 -5.59 7.46
CA GLY A 6 -16.81 -6.81 7.23
C GLY A 6 -15.42 -6.84 7.88
N PHE A 7 -15.10 -5.87 8.75
CA PHE A 7 -13.88 -5.87 9.55
C PHE A 7 -14.15 -6.44 10.93
N TYR A 8 -13.40 -7.45 11.33
CA TYR A 8 -13.58 -8.17 12.58
C TYR A 8 -12.26 -8.29 13.36
N LYS A 9 -12.35 -8.32 14.69
CA LYS A 9 -11.17 -8.39 15.58
C LYS A 9 -10.35 -9.68 15.42
N GLU A 10 -10.93 -10.75 14.87
CA GLU A 10 -10.25 -12.02 14.59
C GLU A 10 -9.32 -11.93 13.36
N MET A 11 -9.48 -10.91 12.51
CA MET A 11 -8.62 -10.65 11.35
C MET A 11 -7.37 -9.89 11.81
N LYS A 12 -6.18 -10.36 11.42
CA LYS A 12 -4.89 -9.76 11.83
C LYS A 12 -4.59 -8.48 11.03
N GLY A 13 -3.79 -7.57 11.60
CA GLY A 13 -3.30 -6.40 10.88
C GLY A 13 -4.38 -5.32 10.64
N ARG A 14 -5.40 -5.30 11.50
CA ARG A 14 -6.55 -4.36 11.45
C ARG A 14 -6.73 -3.58 12.74
N GLU A 15 -5.77 -3.65 13.66
CA GLU A 15 -5.81 -3.08 15.00
C GLU A 15 -5.90 -1.54 14.97
N HIS A 16 -5.35 -0.92 13.93
CA HIS A 16 -5.36 0.53 13.70
C HIS A 16 -6.75 1.11 13.39
N LEU A 17 -7.73 0.28 13.01
CA LEU A 17 -9.11 0.73 12.72
C LEU A 17 -9.95 0.96 13.99
N GLY A 18 -9.37 0.72 15.17
CA GLY A 18 -10.03 0.87 16.45
C GLY A 18 -10.78 -0.40 16.88
N PRO A 19 -11.75 -0.29 17.81
CA PRO A 19 -12.47 -1.45 18.32
C PRO A 19 -13.36 -2.06 17.24
N LEU A 20 -13.06 -3.29 16.82
CA LEU A 20 -13.81 -4.04 15.81
C LEU A 20 -14.79 -5.03 16.43
N PRO A 21 -15.93 -5.32 15.76
CA PRO A 21 -16.85 -6.36 16.18
C PRO A 21 -16.22 -7.76 16.07
N SER A 22 -16.86 -8.73 16.71
CA SER A 22 -16.52 -10.16 16.65
C SER A 22 -17.19 -10.79 15.44
N ILE A 23 -16.44 -11.52 14.60
CA ILE A 23 -17.05 -12.29 13.50
C ILE A 23 -17.95 -13.39 14.04
N ARG A 24 -17.62 -13.95 15.22
CA ARG A 24 -18.39 -15.02 15.85
C ARG A 24 -19.78 -14.56 16.26
N ASP A 25 -19.90 -13.32 16.73
CA ASP A 25 -21.18 -12.73 17.13
C ASP A 25 -22.05 -12.48 15.89
N ALA A 26 -21.43 -12.11 14.75
CA ALA A 26 -22.14 -11.95 13.49
C ALA A 26 -22.69 -13.29 12.95
N ILE A 27 -22.00 -14.41 13.18
CA ILE A 27 -22.47 -15.76 12.80
C ILE A 27 -23.70 -16.18 13.59
N GLU A 28 -23.82 -15.75 14.85
CA GLU A 28 -24.97 -16.11 15.70
C GLU A 28 -26.24 -15.32 15.36
N GLY A 29 -26.10 -14.22 14.61
CA GLY A 29 -27.24 -13.40 14.19
C GLY A 29 -27.99 -13.98 12.99
N PRO A 30 -29.20 -13.46 12.69
CA PRO A 30 -29.97 -13.91 11.55
C PRO A 30 -29.33 -13.43 10.22
N PRO A 31 -29.30 -14.29 9.19
CA PRO A 31 -28.90 -13.87 7.87
C PRO A 31 -29.92 -12.92 7.23
N ALA A 32 -29.48 -12.20 6.21
CA ALA A 32 -30.36 -11.34 5.42
C ALA A 32 -31.22 -12.19 4.46
N ASP A 33 -32.51 -11.86 4.32
CA ASP A 33 -33.42 -12.56 3.40
C ASP A 33 -33.00 -12.46 1.91
N ASP A 34 -32.23 -11.42 1.58
CA ASP A 34 -31.74 -11.02 0.26
C ASP A 34 -30.21 -11.20 0.10
N GLU A 35 -29.63 -12.18 0.82
CA GLU A 35 -28.18 -12.42 0.87
C GLU A 35 -27.54 -12.64 -0.51
N GLU A 36 -28.20 -13.39 -1.41
CA GLU A 36 -27.67 -13.62 -2.77
C GLU A 36 -27.49 -12.32 -3.56
N GLN A 37 -28.44 -11.40 -3.46
CA GLN A 37 -28.36 -10.08 -4.12
C GLN A 37 -27.30 -9.20 -3.47
N ILE A 38 -27.12 -9.31 -2.15
CA ILE A 38 -26.08 -8.57 -1.42
C ILE A 38 -24.68 -9.09 -1.79
N LEU A 39 -24.50 -10.40 -1.90
CA LEU A 39 -23.24 -10.99 -2.36
C LEU A 39 -22.88 -10.51 -3.77
N ALA A 40 -23.83 -10.56 -4.70
CA ALA A 40 -23.63 -10.06 -6.06
C ALA A 40 -23.29 -8.55 -6.09
N TYR A 41 -23.91 -7.77 -5.20
CA TYR A 41 -23.56 -6.35 -5.02
C TYR A 41 -22.12 -6.17 -4.55
N LEU A 42 -21.71 -6.89 -3.50
CA LEU A 42 -20.37 -6.80 -2.94
C LEU A 42 -19.28 -7.18 -3.96
N GLU A 43 -19.52 -8.21 -4.77
CA GLU A 43 -18.58 -8.71 -5.78
C GLU A 43 -18.49 -7.84 -7.03
N SER A 44 -19.48 -7.00 -7.31
CA SER A 44 -19.51 -6.13 -8.49
C SER A 44 -19.00 -4.71 -8.24
N CYS A 45 -18.69 -4.37 -6.98
CA CYS A 45 -18.24 -3.05 -6.59
C CYS A 45 -16.77 -2.78 -6.93
N SER A 46 -16.37 -1.52 -6.81
CA SER A 46 -15.06 -1.06 -7.29
C SER A 46 -13.93 -1.43 -6.33
N GLU A 47 -12.85 -1.97 -6.87
CA GLU A 47 -11.62 -2.23 -6.12
C GLU A 47 -10.92 -0.92 -5.73
N ILE A 48 -10.50 -0.83 -4.46
CA ILE A 48 -9.57 0.20 -3.96
C ILE A 48 -8.13 -0.26 -4.24
N PHE A 49 -7.79 -1.47 -3.79
CA PHE A 49 -6.50 -2.13 -4.08
C PHE A 49 -6.62 -3.64 -3.93
N ILE A 50 -5.73 -4.37 -4.63
CA ILE A 50 -5.65 -5.83 -4.59
C ILE A 50 -4.29 -6.26 -4.02
N THR A 51 -4.32 -7.27 -3.16
CA THR A 51 -3.13 -7.91 -2.60
C THR A 51 -2.92 -9.29 -3.21
N GLN A 52 -1.66 -9.72 -3.34
CA GLN A 52 -1.32 -11.07 -3.82
C GLN A 52 -1.18 -12.09 -2.67
N GLY A 53 -1.31 -11.66 -1.41
CA GLY A 53 -1.23 -12.53 -0.24
C GLY A 53 -2.45 -13.44 -0.09
N ALA A 54 -2.34 -14.44 0.78
CA ALA A 54 -3.47 -15.28 1.18
C ALA A 54 -3.48 -15.46 2.69
N GLU A 55 -4.66 -15.44 3.29
CA GLU A 55 -4.84 -15.62 4.73
C GLU A 55 -5.71 -16.85 5.01
N LEU A 56 -5.46 -17.54 6.13
CA LEU A 56 -6.31 -18.65 6.55
C LEU A 56 -7.66 -18.13 7.03
N ASP A 57 -8.73 -18.85 6.71
CA ASP A 57 -10.06 -18.63 7.27
C ASP A 57 -9.98 -18.58 8.80
N VAL A 58 -10.34 -17.45 9.40
CA VAL A 58 -10.18 -17.20 10.84
C VAL A 58 -11.17 -17.99 11.71
N ILE A 59 -12.17 -18.61 11.09
CA ILE A 59 -13.16 -19.46 11.75
C ILE A 59 -12.72 -20.92 11.67
N SER A 60 -12.62 -21.46 10.46
CA SER A 60 -12.39 -22.90 10.23
C SER A 60 -10.90 -23.28 10.21
N HIS A 61 -10.03 -22.35 9.83
CA HIS A 61 -8.59 -22.57 9.61
C HIS A 61 -8.28 -23.67 8.59
N ASP A 62 -9.23 -23.99 7.70
CA ASP A 62 -9.13 -25.10 6.74
C ASP A 62 -8.91 -24.67 5.29
N GLU A 63 -9.02 -23.37 5.02
CA GLU A 63 -8.99 -22.80 3.68
C GLU A 63 -8.15 -21.52 3.66
N LEU A 64 -7.39 -21.32 2.58
CA LEU A 64 -6.66 -20.08 2.30
C LEU A 64 -7.50 -19.19 1.39
N ILE A 65 -7.76 -17.97 1.84
CA ILE A 65 -8.50 -16.94 1.12
C ILE A 65 -7.48 -16.06 0.40
N VAL A 66 -7.43 -16.19 -0.93
CA VAL A 66 -6.53 -15.40 -1.77
C VAL A 66 -7.00 -13.95 -1.81
N GLY A 67 -6.06 -13.04 -1.66
CA GLY A 67 -6.30 -11.61 -1.71
C GLY A 67 -6.99 -11.06 -0.47
N ALA A 68 -7.07 -11.77 0.66
CA ALA A 68 -7.77 -11.34 1.88
C ALA A 68 -7.44 -9.90 2.35
N GLY A 69 -6.24 -9.40 2.01
CA GLY A 69 -5.84 -8.02 2.27
C GLY A 69 -6.46 -6.95 1.37
N SER A 70 -7.15 -7.34 0.30
CA SER A 70 -7.69 -6.44 -0.73
C SER A 70 -8.94 -5.72 -0.24
N LEU A 71 -9.13 -4.47 -0.67
CA LEU A 71 -10.29 -3.65 -0.27
C LEU A 71 -11.16 -3.26 -1.46
N ILE A 72 -12.47 -3.31 -1.23
CA ILE A 72 -13.54 -2.99 -2.19
C ILE A 72 -14.39 -1.84 -1.63
N THR A 73 -14.98 -1.02 -2.51
CA THR A 73 -15.90 0.05 -2.13
C THR A 73 -17.01 0.30 -3.14
N ASP A 74 -18.16 0.74 -2.62
CA ASP A 74 -19.27 1.35 -3.38
C ASP A 74 -19.24 2.90 -3.35
N GLY A 75 -18.16 3.49 -2.83
CA GLY A 75 -18.01 4.92 -2.63
C GLY A 75 -18.57 5.45 -1.31
N VAL A 76 -19.31 4.67 -0.53
CA VAL A 76 -19.77 5.03 0.83
C VAL A 76 -19.20 4.06 1.86
N TRP A 77 -19.28 2.77 1.59
CA TRP A 77 -18.80 1.67 2.39
C TRP A 77 -17.50 1.10 1.82
N VAL A 78 -16.67 0.59 2.72
CA VAL A 78 -15.47 -0.17 2.41
C VAL A 78 -15.53 -1.49 3.15
N TRP A 79 -15.08 -2.56 2.49
CA TRP A 79 -14.96 -3.89 3.06
C TRP A 79 -13.75 -4.62 2.49
N PRO A 80 -13.17 -5.58 3.25
CA PRO A 80 -12.14 -6.45 2.73
C PRO A 80 -12.75 -7.53 1.84
N ILE A 81 -12.02 -8.07 0.88
CA ILE A 81 -12.56 -9.05 -0.08
C ILE A 81 -12.94 -10.38 0.59
N ASP A 82 -12.24 -10.76 1.65
CA ASP A 82 -12.53 -11.97 2.43
C ASP A 82 -13.86 -11.89 3.18
N PHE A 83 -14.41 -10.69 3.41
CA PHE A 83 -15.77 -10.51 3.91
C PHE A 83 -16.81 -11.23 3.04
N VAL A 84 -16.64 -11.23 1.71
CA VAL A 84 -17.54 -11.93 0.79
C VAL A 84 -17.48 -13.44 1.01
N HIS A 85 -16.28 -13.98 1.24
CA HIS A 85 -16.08 -15.38 1.60
C HIS A 85 -16.83 -15.72 2.89
N TYR A 86 -16.65 -14.90 3.93
CA TYR A 86 -17.28 -15.17 5.22
C TYR A 86 -18.81 -15.03 5.18
N LEU A 87 -19.34 -14.04 4.47
CA LEU A 87 -20.78 -13.88 4.28
C LEU A 87 -21.38 -15.10 3.57
N ARG A 88 -20.76 -15.54 2.47
CA ARG A 88 -21.21 -16.71 1.71
C ARG A 88 -21.14 -18.02 2.49
N ARG A 89 -20.08 -18.21 3.29
CA ARG A 89 -19.82 -19.48 3.98
C ARG A 89 -20.52 -19.58 5.33
N TYR A 90 -20.66 -18.46 6.04
CA TYR A 90 -21.15 -18.44 7.42
C TYR A 90 -22.41 -17.60 7.64
N HIS A 91 -23.00 -17.03 6.58
CA HIS A 91 -24.29 -16.33 6.62
C HIS A 91 -24.33 -15.21 7.67
N LEU A 92 -23.29 -14.39 7.66
CA LEU A 92 -23.07 -13.34 8.66
C LEU A 92 -24.26 -12.39 8.75
N ALA A 93 -24.69 -12.09 9.97
CA ALA A 93 -25.61 -10.99 10.23
C ALA A 93 -24.95 -9.65 9.87
N LEU A 94 -25.66 -8.87 9.05
CA LEU A 94 -25.18 -7.59 8.52
C LEU A 94 -25.80 -6.40 9.24
N PRO A 95 -25.08 -5.27 9.40
CA PRO A 95 -25.65 -4.06 9.97
C PRO A 95 -26.86 -3.54 9.16
N ASP A 96 -27.93 -3.15 9.85
CA ASP A 96 -29.18 -2.67 9.23
C ASP A 96 -28.96 -1.45 8.31
N ASP A 97 -28.01 -0.57 8.65
CA ASP A 97 -27.73 0.62 7.86
C ASP A 97 -26.95 0.30 6.57
N PHE A 98 -26.14 -0.76 6.58
CA PHE A 98 -25.52 -1.32 5.37
C PHE A 98 -26.59 -1.95 4.48
N LEU A 99 -27.46 -2.80 5.04
CA LEU A 99 -28.56 -3.42 4.29
C LEU A 99 -29.47 -2.37 3.63
N ALA A 100 -29.86 -1.33 4.38
CA ALA A 100 -30.67 -0.24 3.85
C ALA A 100 -29.96 0.51 2.71
N HIS A 101 -28.63 0.67 2.77
CA HIS A 101 -27.84 1.30 1.72
C HIS A 101 -27.85 0.47 0.43
N VAL A 102 -27.52 -0.82 0.52
CA VAL A 102 -27.47 -1.74 -0.63
C VAL A 102 -28.84 -1.82 -1.31
N ARG A 103 -29.91 -1.97 -0.52
CA ARG A 103 -31.30 -2.03 -1.02
C ARG A 103 -31.71 -0.73 -1.72
N LYS A 104 -31.28 0.41 -1.20
CA LYS A 104 -31.55 1.73 -1.82
C LYS A 104 -30.85 1.88 -3.18
N ASN A 105 -29.67 1.29 -3.35
CA ASN A 105 -28.95 1.23 -4.62
C ASN A 105 -29.52 0.16 -5.57
N GLY A 106 -30.57 -0.57 -5.17
CA GLY A 106 -31.18 -1.61 -5.98
C GLY A 106 -30.25 -2.78 -6.26
N TYR A 107 -29.31 -3.06 -5.35
CA TYR A 107 -28.28 -4.10 -5.50
C TYR A 107 -27.40 -3.91 -6.75
N GLN A 108 -27.28 -2.68 -7.26
CA GLN A 108 -26.40 -2.36 -8.38
C GLN A 108 -25.18 -1.59 -7.88
N ALA A 109 -23.99 -2.09 -8.21
CA ALA A 109 -22.74 -1.42 -7.91
C ALA A 109 -22.73 -0.01 -8.51
N PRO A 110 -22.57 1.05 -7.70
CA PRO A 110 -22.45 2.40 -8.21
C PRO A 110 -21.08 2.58 -8.88
N GLU A 111 -21.02 3.49 -9.87
CA GLU A 111 -19.75 3.92 -10.44
C GLU A 111 -19.00 4.81 -9.44
N VAL A 112 -17.80 4.39 -9.05
CA VAL A 112 -16.98 5.10 -8.05
C VAL A 112 -15.81 5.80 -8.76
N SER A 113 -15.73 7.12 -8.60
CA SER A 113 -14.63 7.89 -9.16
C SER A 113 -13.27 7.48 -8.56
N VAL A 114 -12.19 7.72 -9.30
CA VAL A 114 -10.82 7.44 -8.83
C VAL A 114 -10.52 8.21 -7.54
N SER A 115 -10.81 9.52 -7.50
CA SER A 115 -10.58 10.35 -6.31
C SER A 115 -11.35 9.84 -5.09
N ARG A 116 -12.56 9.30 -5.27
CA ARG A 116 -13.33 8.75 -4.15
C ARG A 116 -12.72 7.45 -3.60
N ARG A 117 -12.11 6.64 -4.46
CA ARG A 117 -11.36 5.44 -4.04
C ARG A 117 -10.08 5.82 -3.30
N GLU A 118 -9.38 6.86 -3.73
CA GLU A 118 -8.20 7.41 -3.05
C GLU A 118 -8.54 7.94 -1.65
N GLU A 119 -9.63 8.72 -1.53
CA GLU A 119 -10.13 9.17 -0.22
C GLU A 119 -10.49 8.01 0.71
N ALA A 120 -11.00 6.91 0.17
CA ALA A 120 -11.31 5.71 0.94
C ALA A 120 -10.04 4.98 1.37
N LEU A 121 -9.02 4.93 0.50
CA LEU A 121 -7.71 4.36 0.79
C LEU A 121 -7.01 5.10 1.94
N ASP A 122 -7.10 6.43 1.98
CA ASP A 122 -6.50 7.26 3.03
C ASP A 122 -6.96 6.90 4.46
N LEU A 123 -8.10 6.21 4.64
CA LEU A 123 -8.52 5.68 5.96
C LEU A 123 -7.69 4.48 6.43
N PHE A 124 -7.13 3.71 5.49
CA PHE A 124 -6.35 2.49 5.75
C PHE A 124 -4.85 2.75 5.63
N LEU A 125 -4.49 3.93 5.13
CA LEU A 125 -3.16 4.47 5.23
C LEU A 125 -3.06 5.30 6.52
N PRO A 126 -1.89 5.37 7.16
CA PRO A 126 -1.67 6.33 8.24
C PRO A 126 -1.98 7.75 7.75
N PRO A 127 -2.46 8.66 8.64
CA PRO A 127 -2.85 10.01 8.25
C PRO A 127 -1.73 10.68 7.48
N ARG A 128 -2.06 11.22 6.31
CA ARG A 128 -1.15 12.11 5.58
C ARG A 128 -0.74 13.22 6.56
N CYS A 129 0.57 13.44 6.71
CA CYS A 129 1.07 14.59 7.45
C CYS A 129 0.38 15.86 6.91
N PRO A 130 -0.02 16.83 7.75
CA PRO A 130 -0.78 18.00 7.29
C PRO A 130 -0.03 18.67 6.15
N GLU A 131 -0.74 18.86 5.05
CA GLU A 131 -0.22 19.18 3.71
C GLU A 131 0.85 20.26 3.70
N THR A 132 2.01 19.95 3.10
CA THR A 132 2.70 20.82 2.12
C THR A 132 3.88 20.05 1.49
N HIS A 133 3.61 19.09 0.60
CA HIS A 133 4.22 19.01 -0.75
C HIS A 133 3.76 17.77 -1.52
N VAL A 134 3.41 18.03 -2.78
CA VAL A 134 3.23 17.16 -3.96
C VAL A 134 3.71 15.72 -3.79
N GLY A 135 2.81 14.82 -3.38
CA GLY A 135 2.90 13.42 -3.81
C GLY A 135 2.58 13.32 -5.31
N PRO A 136 3.12 12.32 -6.03
CA PRO A 136 2.79 12.13 -7.44
C PRO A 136 1.26 11.98 -7.61
N THR A 137 0.71 12.74 -8.56
CA THR A 137 -0.73 12.68 -8.92
C THR A 137 -1.01 11.66 -10.02
N GLY A 138 0.02 10.95 -10.50
CA GLY A 138 -0.08 9.88 -11.48
C GLY A 138 0.33 8.51 -10.94
N GLY A 139 1.06 7.74 -11.74
CA GLY A 139 1.48 6.39 -11.42
C GLY A 139 2.49 6.34 -10.28
N PHE A 140 2.24 5.55 -9.25
CA PHE A 140 3.16 5.36 -8.14
C PHE A 140 3.14 3.91 -7.64
N ILE A 141 4.21 3.51 -6.98
CA ILE A 141 4.29 2.23 -6.28
C ILE A 141 5.12 2.32 -5.01
N THR A 142 4.63 1.73 -3.93
CA THR A 142 5.15 1.86 -2.58
C THR A 142 5.48 0.49 -2.02
N TRP A 143 6.68 0.33 -1.46
CA TRP A 143 7.08 -0.83 -0.68
C TRP A 143 7.28 -0.44 0.79
N CYS A 144 6.73 -1.23 1.71
CA CYS A 144 7.02 -1.13 3.14
C CYS A 144 8.07 -2.17 3.49
N VAL A 145 9.17 -1.80 4.12
CA VAL A 145 10.23 -2.72 4.59
C VAL A 145 10.45 -2.50 6.09
N PRO A 146 11.09 -3.43 6.82
CA PRO A 146 11.51 -3.17 8.20
C PRO A 146 12.36 -1.90 8.32
N VAL A 147 12.39 -1.30 9.51
CA VAL A 147 13.18 -0.09 9.78
C VAL A 147 14.61 -0.26 9.30
N LEU A 148 15.10 0.74 8.57
CA LEU A 148 16.45 0.69 8.01
C LEU A 148 17.48 0.93 9.11
N ASP A 149 18.40 -0.03 9.24
CA ASP A 149 19.72 0.15 9.78
C ASP A 149 20.75 0.24 8.63
N ASN A 150 22.02 0.45 8.96
CA ASN A 150 23.07 0.55 7.95
C ASN A 150 23.19 -0.71 7.07
N ASP A 151 22.96 -1.90 7.62
CA ASP A 151 23.13 -3.16 6.89
C ASP A 151 21.95 -3.41 5.92
N SER A 152 20.73 -3.22 6.38
CA SER A 152 19.51 -3.30 5.57
C SER A 152 19.43 -2.21 4.52
N CYS A 153 19.86 -0.97 4.84
CA CYS A 153 19.97 0.10 3.85
C CYS A 153 20.96 -0.27 2.75
N ASN A 154 22.16 -0.77 3.10
CA ASN A 154 23.12 -1.27 2.11
C ASN A 154 22.54 -2.40 1.25
N ALA A 155 21.79 -3.32 1.85
CA ALA A 155 21.14 -4.41 1.12
C ALA A 155 20.11 -3.89 0.09
N VAL A 156 19.26 -2.92 0.47
CA VAL A 156 18.28 -2.30 -0.43
C VAL A 156 18.97 -1.55 -1.58
N LEU A 157 19.96 -0.70 -1.29
CA LEU A 157 20.69 0.06 -2.31
C LEU A 157 21.42 -0.87 -3.30
N LYS A 158 21.98 -1.97 -2.80
CA LYS A 158 22.60 -3.00 -3.63
C LYS A 158 21.56 -3.71 -4.50
N ALA A 159 20.42 -4.10 -3.94
CA ALA A 159 19.36 -4.77 -4.68
C ALA A 159 18.78 -3.90 -5.80
N LEU A 160 18.58 -2.60 -5.54
CA LEU A 160 18.17 -1.63 -6.56
C LEU A 160 19.19 -1.55 -7.70
N THR A 161 20.48 -1.49 -7.34
CA THR A 161 21.58 -1.48 -8.31
C THR A 161 21.60 -2.75 -9.17
N ASP A 162 21.49 -3.93 -8.55
CA ASP A 162 21.47 -5.22 -9.25
C ASP A 162 20.24 -5.39 -10.14
N ALA A 163 19.12 -4.75 -9.81
CA ALA A 163 17.93 -4.68 -10.64
C ALA A 163 18.04 -3.67 -11.81
N GLY A 164 19.16 -2.95 -11.92
CA GLY A 164 19.41 -1.94 -12.95
C GLY A 164 18.77 -0.58 -12.67
N LEU A 165 18.52 -0.29 -11.39
CA LEU A 165 18.15 1.01 -10.85
C LEU A 165 19.23 1.50 -9.86
N PRO A 166 20.49 1.72 -10.32
CA PRO A 166 21.55 2.18 -9.44
C PRO A 166 21.20 3.50 -8.75
N VAL A 167 21.72 3.67 -7.54
CA VAL A 167 21.60 4.90 -6.74
C VAL A 167 22.83 5.80 -6.87
N LEU A 168 23.85 5.32 -7.59
CA LEU A 168 24.90 6.18 -8.11
C LEU A 168 24.64 6.37 -9.59
N ARG A 169 24.54 7.61 -10.03
CA ARG A 169 24.37 7.94 -11.44
C ARG A 169 25.52 7.32 -12.26
N PRO A 170 25.25 6.54 -13.32
CA PRO A 170 26.29 5.85 -14.08
C PRO A 170 27.37 6.77 -14.67
N SER A 171 26.99 7.94 -15.20
CA SER A 171 27.93 8.89 -15.81
C SER A 171 28.83 9.65 -14.84
N SER A 172 28.37 9.91 -13.61
CA SER A 172 29.10 10.75 -12.64
C SER A 172 29.57 9.99 -11.39
N GLY A 173 29.02 8.81 -11.11
CA GLY A 173 29.26 8.08 -9.87
C GLY A 173 28.72 8.79 -8.63
N GLN A 174 27.77 9.72 -8.79
CA GLN A 174 27.22 10.52 -7.70
C GLN A 174 25.81 10.08 -7.35
N TYR A 175 25.46 10.14 -6.06
CA TYR A 175 24.07 10.03 -5.61
C TYR A 175 23.45 11.42 -5.47
N ALA A 176 22.13 11.46 -5.36
CA ALA A 176 21.37 12.67 -5.12
C ALA A 176 20.24 12.33 -4.16
N ILE A 177 20.29 12.94 -2.98
CA ILE A 177 19.20 12.94 -2.02
C ILE A 177 18.73 14.36 -1.75
N SER A 178 17.45 14.51 -1.43
CA SER A 178 16.91 15.80 -1.05
C SER A 178 16.03 15.61 0.17
N GLU A 179 16.25 16.41 1.20
CA GLU A 179 15.38 16.43 2.37
C GLU A 179 14.13 17.25 2.06
N CYS A 180 12.95 16.71 2.38
CA CYS A 180 11.68 17.43 2.26
C CYS A 180 11.23 17.94 3.63
N SER A 181 11.72 19.13 4.00
CA SER A 181 11.25 19.87 5.17
C SER A 181 10.12 20.84 4.78
N PRO A 182 9.00 20.89 5.53
CA PRO A 182 7.89 21.78 5.20
C PRO A 182 8.31 23.25 5.11
N GLY A 183 8.17 23.85 3.91
CA GLY A 183 8.42 25.28 3.67
C GLY A 183 9.85 25.65 3.26
N GLU A 184 10.76 24.68 3.11
CA GLU A 184 12.14 24.92 2.65
C GLU A 184 12.31 24.60 1.16
N ARG A 185 13.27 25.26 0.50
CA ARG A 185 13.63 24.93 -0.89
C ARG A 185 14.33 23.58 -0.91
N MET A 186 13.82 22.68 -1.74
CA MET A 186 14.48 21.42 -2.05
C MET A 186 15.88 21.69 -2.63
N VAL A 187 16.92 21.24 -1.93
CA VAL A 187 18.31 21.28 -2.38
C VAL A 187 18.77 19.84 -2.53
N ASP A 188 19.23 19.47 -3.72
CA ASP A 188 19.85 18.17 -3.93
C ASP A 188 21.23 18.18 -3.24
N ILE A 189 21.40 17.33 -2.23
CA ILE A 189 22.70 16.95 -1.69
C ILE A 189 23.27 15.90 -2.64
N VAL A 190 24.39 16.25 -3.28
CA VAL A 190 25.06 15.40 -4.26
C VAL A 190 26.38 14.94 -3.66
N GLY A 191 26.45 13.67 -3.28
CA GLY A 191 27.66 13.02 -2.79
C GLY A 191 28.19 11.97 -3.77
N ALA A 192 29.32 11.35 -3.43
CA ALA A 192 29.99 10.37 -4.28
C ALA A 192 30.33 9.03 -3.58
N ASP A 193 30.19 8.96 -2.25
CA ASP A 193 30.39 7.72 -1.49
C ASP A 193 29.04 7.16 -1.03
N ILE A 194 28.77 5.90 -1.34
CA ILE A 194 27.54 5.22 -0.93
C ILE A 194 27.43 5.07 0.59
N ARG A 195 28.56 5.11 1.32
CA ARG A 195 28.55 5.07 2.79
C ARG A 195 27.97 6.35 3.39
N ASP A 196 28.37 7.50 2.85
CA ASP A 196 27.84 8.80 3.27
C ASP A 196 26.32 8.84 3.01
N LEU A 197 25.87 8.30 1.88
CA LEU A 197 24.44 8.16 1.58
C LEU A 197 23.70 7.30 2.61
N VAL A 198 24.27 6.17 3.04
CA VAL A 198 23.61 5.30 4.03
C VAL A 198 23.50 6.00 5.38
N ASP A 199 24.56 6.65 5.82
CA ASP A 199 24.57 7.39 7.09
C ASP A 199 23.55 8.56 7.03
N GLU A 200 23.53 9.33 5.93
CA GLU A 200 22.54 10.41 5.71
C GLU A 200 21.10 9.85 5.70
N LEU A 201 20.84 8.78 4.95
CA LEU A 201 19.50 8.20 4.84
C LEU A 201 19.01 7.67 6.19
N VAL A 202 19.85 6.97 6.97
CA VAL A 202 19.43 6.42 8.28
C VAL A 202 19.22 7.53 9.31
N LEU A 203 20.04 8.58 9.30
CA LEU A 203 19.94 9.71 10.24
C LEU A 203 18.70 10.60 9.98
N ASP A 204 18.37 10.83 8.71
CA ASP A 204 17.33 11.81 8.33
C ASP A 204 15.90 11.22 8.34
N LEU A 205 15.76 9.90 8.49
CA LEU A 205 14.43 9.25 8.50
C LEU A 205 13.63 9.46 9.79
N ASP A 206 14.22 10.02 10.85
CA ASP A 206 13.53 10.33 12.12
C ASP A 206 12.68 11.61 11.99
N GLY A 207 11.54 11.47 11.29
CA GLY A 207 10.50 12.49 11.18
C GLY A 207 10.43 13.24 9.85
N ASN A 208 11.42 13.04 8.96
CA ASN A 208 11.46 13.68 7.65
C ASN A 208 11.24 12.68 6.51
N THR A 209 10.85 13.19 5.34
CA THR A 209 10.80 12.40 4.10
C THR A 209 12.03 12.74 3.27
N VAL A 210 12.81 11.71 2.94
CA VAL A 210 14.01 11.80 2.13
C VAL A 210 13.66 11.40 0.70
N LEU A 211 13.97 12.25 -0.28
CA LEU A 211 13.84 11.94 -1.69
C LEU A 211 15.14 11.30 -2.16
N LEU A 212 15.09 10.02 -2.50
CA LEU A 212 16.19 9.26 -3.08
C LEU A 212 16.01 9.14 -4.59
N LYS A 213 17.01 9.57 -5.37
CA LYS A 213 16.99 9.36 -6.82
C LYS A 213 17.65 8.04 -7.17
N CYS A 214 17.01 7.24 -8.03
CA CYS A 214 17.57 6.04 -8.64
C CYS A 214 17.62 6.26 -10.16
N TRP A 215 18.65 5.80 -10.85
CA TRP A 215 18.80 6.05 -12.28
C TRP A 215 18.46 4.82 -13.10
N THR A 216 17.77 5.01 -14.21
CA THR A 216 17.65 3.97 -15.25
C THR A 216 18.98 3.82 -15.99
N ALA A 217 19.44 2.58 -16.19
CA ALA A 217 20.70 2.32 -16.87
C ALA A 217 20.72 2.70 -18.37
N ALA A 218 19.55 2.81 -19.00
CA ALA A 218 19.44 3.05 -20.45
C ALA A 218 19.60 4.53 -20.84
N ASP A 219 19.07 5.45 -20.02
CA ASP A 219 18.93 6.87 -20.36
C ASP A 219 19.15 7.83 -19.19
N GLU A 220 19.63 7.31 -18.05
CA GLU A 220 19.93 8.08 -16.83
C GLU A 220 18.79 8.99 -16.36
N ARG A 221 17.54 8.59 -16.64
CA ARG A 221 16.37 9.27 -16.09
C ARG A 221 16.22 8.89 -14.62
N PRO A 222 16.02 9.87 -13.73
CA PRO A 222 15.84 9.59 -12.32
C PRO A 222 14.42 9.08 -12.05
N VAL A 223 14.31 7.90 -11.46
CA VAL A 223 13.12 7.45 -10.73
C VAL A 223 13.25 7.99 -9.30
N THR A 224 12.28 8.79 -8.86
CA THR A 224 12.32 9.42 -7.53
C THR A 224 11.59 8.54 -6.53
N ALA A 225 12.28 8.16 -5.46
CA ALA A 225 11.73 7.42 -4.33
C ALA A 225 11.60 8.35 -3.12
N TYR A 226 10.41 8.40 -2.54
CA TYR A 226 10.13 9.08 -1.28
C TYR A 226 10.30 8.05 -0.16
N VAL A 227 11.34 8.21 0.64
CA VAL A 227 11.70 7.30 1.73
C VAL A 227 11.34 7.97 3.05
N ARG A 228 10.60 7.28 3.90
CA ARG A 228 10.22 7.79 5.23
C ARG A 228 10.07 6.66 6.24
N LYS A 229 10.36 6.93 7.50
CA LYS A 229 9.99 6.05 8.60
C LYS A 229 8.48 6.14 8.84
N ARG A 230 7.79 5.00 8.81
CA ARG A 230 6.34 4.90 9.03
C ARG A 230 6.01 4.80 10.52
N ASP A 231 6.77 3.95 11.21
CA ASP A 231 6.69 3.68 12.64
C ASP A 231 8.07 3.22 13.14
N ASP A 232 8.18 2.82 14.41
CA ASP A 232 9.44 2.38 15.00
C ASP A 232 9.98 1.07 14.39
N GLU A 233 9.18 0.37 13.57
CA GLU A 233 9.50 -0.95 13.02
C GLU A 233 9.54 -0.96 11.48
N THR A 234 9.05 0.08 10.81
CA THR A 234 8.78 0.07 9.35
C THR A 234 9.26 1.34 8.65
N THR A 235 9.88 1.17 7.48
CA THR A 235 10.23 2.23 6.53
C THR A 235 9.44 2.05 5.22
N GLU A 236 8.93 3.15 4.68
CA GLU A 236 8.19 3.19 3.41
C GLU A 236 9.05 3.79 2.29
N PHE A 237 9.03 3.15 1.13
CA PHE A 237 9.63 3.63 -0.12
C PHE A 237 8.53 3.81 -1.17
N THR A 238 8.19 5.04 -1.52
CA THR A 238 7.22 5.33 -2.58
C THR A 238 7.92 5.82 -3.83
N PHE A 239 7.83 5.12 -4.95
CA PHE A 239 8.42 5.51 -6.23
C PHE A 239 7.40 6.22 -7.10
N SER A 240 7.76 7.40 -7.59
CA SER A 240 6.98 8.15 -8.58
C SER A 240 7.29 7.66 -10.00
N LEU A 241 6.25 7.37 -10.77
CA LEU A 241 6.30 6.89 -12.14
C LEU A 241 5.57 7.82 -13.12
N ASP A 242 5.12 9.01 -12.67
CA ASP A 242 4.33 9.98 -13.45
C ASP A 242 5.00 10.43 -14.76
N GLU A 243 6.34 10.43 -14.78
CA GLU A 243 7.15 10.92 -15.89
C GLU A 243 7.45 9.83 -16.94
N PHE A 244 6.97 8.60 -16.72
CA PHE A 244 7.30 7.43 -17.54
C PHE A 244 6.09 6.97 -18.37
N THR A 245 6.38 6.34 -19.52
CA THR A 245 5.32 5.73 -20.34
C THR A 245 4.86 4.41 -19.74
N ALA A 246 3.65 3.94 -20.03
CA ALA A 246 3.13 2.66 -19.49
C ALA A 246 4.11 1.48 -19.65
N THR A 247 4.78 1.37 -20.80
CA THR A 247 5.80 0.35 -21.04
C THR A 247 7.03 0.50 -20.13
N ASP A 248 7.49 1.74 -19.92
CA ASP A 248 8.62 2.02 -19.02
C ASP A 248 8.23 1.81 -17.56
N GLN A 249 6.98 2.16 -17.19
CA GLN A 249 6.44 1.93 -15.86
C GLN A 249 6.40 0.43 -15.53
N GLU A 250 5.93 -0.41 -16.45
CA GLU A 250 5.96 -1.88 -16.28
C GLU A 250 7.38 -2.43 -16.09
N ASP A 251 8.36 -1.98 -16.89
CA ASP A 251 9.76 -2.40 -16.73
C ASP A 251 10.36 -1.94 -15.40
N ILE A 252 10.10 -0.69 -14.99
CA ILE A 252 10.57 -0.15 -13.71
C ILE A 252 9.94 -0.91 -12.54
N VAL A 253 8.63 -1.15 -12.56
CA VAL A 253 7.93 -1.95 -11.54
C VAL A 253 8.52 -3.36 -11.47
N ALA A 254 8.78 -4.01 -12.60
CA ALA A 254 9.38 -5.35 -12.63
C ALA A 254 10.83 -5.37 -12.09
N ARG A 255 11.59 -4.28 -12.22
CA ARG A 255 12.91 -4.13 -11.59
C ARG A 255 12.79 -3.92 -10.08
N LEU A 256 11.90 -3.03 -9.65
CA LEU A 256 11.67 -2.76 -8.23
C LEU A 256 11.18 -4.02 -7.49
N ALA A 257 10.23 -4.76 -8.07
CA ALA A 257 9.79 -6.04 -7.53
C ALA A 257 10.96 -7.01 -7.33
N ARG A 258 11.81 -7.20 -8.34
CA ARG A 258 13.01 -8.05 -8.22
C ARG A 258 13.98 -7.56 -7.14
N ALA A 259 14.16 -6.24 -7.01
CA ALA A 259 15.01 -5.67 -5.98
C ALA A 259 14.47 -6.00 -4.58
N PHE A 260 13.23 -5.64 -4.29
CA PHE A 260 12.63 -5.85 -2.96
C PHE A 260 12.39 -7.33 -2.63
N ASP A 261 12.10 -8.19 -3.62
CA ASP A 261 12.03 -9.65 -3.41
C ASP A 261 13.39 -10.25 -3.03
N SER A 262 14.49 -9.77 -3.62
CA SER A 262 15.84 -10.24 -3.25
C SER A 262 16.23 -9.84 -1.83
N VAL A 263 15.67 -8.74 -1.33
CA VAL A 263 15.85 -8.26 0.05
C VAL A 263 14.97 -9.06 1.02
N HIS A 264 13.86 -9.65 0.54
CA HIS A 264 13.03 -10.60 1.30
C HIS A 264 13.77 -11.88 1.66
N GLU A 265 14.52 -12.46 0.73
CA GLU A 265 15.32 -13.67 1.00
C GLU A 265 16.43 -13.42 2.03
N ALA A 266 16.85 -12.17 2.23
CA ALA A 266 17.83 -11.75 3.23
C ALA A 266 17.23 -11.44 4.62
N GLY A 267 15.91 -11.56 4.80
CA GLY A 267 15.21 -11.29 6.07
C GLY A 267 14.69 -9.87 6.24
N TYR A 268 14.75 -9.03 5.20
CA TYR A 268 14.36 -7.61 5.21
C TYR A 268 13.22 -7.31 4.22
N GLY A 269 12.38 -8.30 3.94
CA GLY A 269 11.45 -8.27 2.82
C GLY A 269 10.29 -7.29 2.94
N PRO A 270 9.61 -7.03 1.81
CA PRO A 270 8.54 -6.06 1.82
C PRO A 270 7.34 -6.61 2.57
N LEU A 271 6.92 -5.85 3.58
CA LEU A 271 5.76 -6.09 4.42
C LEU A 271 4.46 -5.83 3.66
N ALA A 272 4.49 -4.92 2.67
CA ALA A 272 3.37 -4.63 1.78
C ALA A 272 3.84 -3.88 0.52
N VAL A 273 3.08 -4.00 -0.57
CA VAL A 273 3.26 -3.25 -1.82
C VAL A 273 1.92 -2.60 -2.20
N PHE A 274 1.93 -1.30 -2.50
CA PHE A 274 0.73 -0.55 -2.90
C PHE A 274 1.03 0.33 -4.11
N GLY A 275 0.17 0.40 -5.11
CA GLY A 275 0.43 1.29 -6.23
C GLY A 275 -0.51 1.13 -7.42
N LYS A 276 -0.51 2.14 -8.27
CA LYS A 276 -1.11 2.10 -9.60
C LYS A 276 0.01 2.51 -10.57
N PRO A 277 0.57 1.62 -11.40
CA PRO A 277 1.46 2.04 -12.48
C PRO A 277 0.74 3.02 -13.42
#